data_AF-A0A1C6CLA5-F1
#
_entry.id   AF-A0A1C6CLA5-F1
#
_cell.length_a   1.000
_cell.length_b   1.000
_cell.length_c   1.000
_cell.angle_alpha   90.00
_cell.angle_beta   90.00
_cell.angle_gamma   90.00
#
_symmetry.space_group_name_H-M   'P 1'
#
loop_
_entity.id
_entity.type
_entity.pdbx_description
1 polymer ?
#
loop_
_entity_poly.entity_id
_entity_poly.type
_entity_poly.pdbx_seq_one_letter_code
_entity_poly.pdbx_strand_id
1 'polypeptide(L)'
;MKHTFISLGFYCILFVCSGCTREIEINDEGETGQARIPLVVQTTTCDFNNVSANGKPSTRIPMENGFETLFNTGDAIGIFAIKNGAIANAISNVKLTYKKTGIAMGDWNPPAGTTLYWTAGMSYIAYYPYKEDVTIDATQNSDEIVASLAENQLLQPVTDQSTVSKYTACDLMTSIGELADDGNSSTKKILNLNFSHQFTLLVLKPQASFEYVSPGNTIFTYRDNIGRTVDVTAQQVILNDVTACKMDDGSYRAIVLPKSATRIAGNYKVTDISTGMDKNITYSGHQTIFNAGYCYTLTVNSTLNPCKRERQLLPGDFVFFKDGKIEIYPGDGAFEGDKIPDYENAAGMIITCASEKMTDKECNKKKWNHAYVMGLNTIGDGSWGDKTVVENGIQVMGKDGSIQDNMNGYSETETILANHSGDLSKYTAFKRIEEYRKKNLIPENICSPWFLPSIGQWCDVLVNICGRSPKDDFQDNTNVGWEDHRYGTETREKLNRQLAKVGSSIGELSNYRNIFRCSSQYSKMESWIIIWHFEVMTNNFWDRVGIKGYDKESSSSYHVRPFFAF
;
A
#
# COMPACT_ATOMS: atom_id res chain seq x y z
N MET A 1 19.09 40.52 -36.95
CA MET A 1 18.73 40.07 -38.31
C MET A 1 17.30 39.56 -38.27
N LYS A 2 16.43 40.28 -38.99
CA LYS A 2 15.11 39.92 -39.54
C LYS A 2 14.15 39.05 -38.70
N HIS A 3 13.18 39.77 -38.12
CA HIS A 3 11.80 39.41 -37.78
C HIS A 3 11.15 38.31 -38.62
N THR A 4 10.19 37.57 -38.05
CA THR A 4 8.78 37.67 -38.47
C THR A 4 7.82 37.24 -37.35
N PHE A 5 7.10 38.23 -36.82
CA PHE A 5 5.79 38.08 -36.17
C PHE A 5 4.74 37.84 -37.27
N ILE A 6 3.79 36.92 -37.08
CA ILE A 6 2.49 36.99 -37.76
C ILE A 6 1.39 36.81 -36.70
N SER A 7 0.84 37.95 -36.31
CA SER A 7 -0.54 38.09 -35.85
C SER A 7 -1.45 38.03 -37.08
N LEU A 8 -2.55 37.27 -37.01
CA LEU A 8 -3.72 37.55 -37.83
C LEU A 8 -4.98 37.15 -37.09
N GLY A 9 -5.79 38.16 -36.75
CA GLY A 9 -7.10 38.00 -36.16
C GLY A 9 -8.22 37.86 -37.20
N PHE A 10 -9.39 37.50 -36.66
CA PHE A 10 -10.75 37.61 -37.20
C PHE A 10 -11.07 36.95 -38.55
N TYR A 11 -12.06 36.06 -38.56
CA TYR A 11 -13.33 36.34 -39.22
C TYR A 11 -14.44 35.43 -38.70
N CYS A 12 -15.46 36.04 -38.10
CA CYS A 12 -16.78 35.44 -37.91
C CYS A 12 -17.36 35.10 -39.29
N ILE A 13 -17.80 33.85 -39.48
CA ILE A 13 -18.73 33.52 -40.54
C ILE A 13 -19.93 32.86 -39.87
N LEU A 14 -20.94 33.68 -39.60
CA LEU A 14 -22.33 33.25 -39.45
C LEU A 14 -22.79 32.76 -40.83
N PHE A 15 -22.85 31.44 -41.01
CA PHE A 15 -23.70 30.86 -42.04
C PHE A 15 -25.10 30.71 -41.46
N VAL A 16 -25.94 31.72 -41.74
CA VAL A 16 -27.39 31.60 -41.69
C VAL A 16 -27.80 30.69 -42.85
N CYS A 17 -27.97 29.40 -42.57
CA CYS A 17 -28.76 28.52 -43.41
C CYS A 17 -30.03 28.19 -42.63
N SER A 18 -31.04 29.02 -42.82
CA SER A 18 -32.44 28.70 -42.59
C SER A 18 -32.81 27.45 -43.41
N GLY A 19 -32.80 26.30 -42.75
CA GLY A 19 -33.41 25.07 -43.22
C GLY A 19 -34.45 24.67 -42.19
N CYS A 20 -35.73 24.74 -42.57
CA CYS A 20 -36.89 24.53 -41.73
C CYS A 20 -36.75 23.30 -40.83
N THR A 21 -36.61 23.51 -39.53
CA THR A 21 -36.93 22.49 -38.53
C THR A 21 -38.43 22.20 -38.68
N ARG A 22 -38.76 20.98 -39.12
CA ARG A 22 -40.09 20.43 -38.87
C ARG A 22 -40.18 20.19 -37.36
N GLU A 23 -40.80 21.14 -36.67
CA GLU A 23 -41.36 20.89 -35.36
C GLU A 23 -42.45 19.83 -35.54
N ILE A 24 -42.24 18.65 -34.95
CA ILE A 24 -43.34 17.70 -34.80
C ILE A 24 -44.13 18.24 -33.60
N GLU A 25 -45.14 19.05 -33.90
CA GLU A 25 -46.23 19.33 -32.96
C GLU A 25 -46.98 18.03 -32.73
N ILE A 26 -46.88 17.49 -31.51
CA ILE A 26 -47.86 16.55 -30.99
C ILE A 26 -48.72 17.38 -30.03
N ASN A 27 -49.87 17.83 -30.54
CA ASN A 27 -50.93 18.39 -29.72
C ASN A 27 -51.47 17.28 -28.82
N ASP A 28 -51.20 17.39 -27.51
CA ASP A 28 -52.15 16.91 -26.52
C ASP A 28 -52.97 18.11 -26.07
N GLU A 29 -54.26 18.04 -26.34
CA GLU A 29 -55.24 19.05 -25.93
C GLU A 29 -55.23 19.16 -24.40
N GLY A 30 -54.80 20.31 -23.86
CA GLY A 30 -55.23 20.71 -22.52
C GLY A 30 -54.24 21.30 -21.51
N GLU A 31 -53.00 21.68 -21.85
CA GLU A 31 -52.17 22.50 -20.94
C GLU A 31 -51.64 23.77 -21.60
N THR A 32 -52.17 24.91 -21.16
CA THR A 32 -51.75 26.25 -21.56
C THR A 32 -50.30 26.53 -21.11
N GLY A 33 -49.39 26.74 -22.07
CA GLY A 33 -48.29 27.71 -21.98
C GLY A 33 -47.29 27.62 -20.81
N GLN A 34 -47.00 26.44 -20.25
CA GLN A 34 -45.82 26.31 -19.38
C GLN A 34 -44.54 26.38 -20.21
N ALA A 35 -43.61 27.27 -19.84
CA ALA A 35 -42.26 27.30 -20.39
C ALA A 35 -41.64 25.90 -20.22
N ARG A 36 -41.22 25.26 -21.32
CA ARG A 36 -40.63 23.92 -21.28
C ARG A 36 -39.29 24.00 -20.53
N ILE A 37 -39.24 23.41 -19.34
CA ILE A 37 -38.04 23.41 -18.48
C ILE A 37 -37.14 22.25 -18.92
N PRO A 38 -35.92 22.48 -19.42
CA PRO A 38 -34.98 21.41 -19.77
C PRO A 38 -34.59 20.56 -18.57
N LEU A 39 -34.45 19.26 -18.79
CA LEU A 39 -33.98 18.29 -17.82
C LEU A 39 -32.50 17.95 -18.08
N VAL A 40 -31.64 18.22 -17.11
CA VAL A 40 -30.21 17.91 -17.17
C VAL A 40 -29.95 16.67 -16.32
N VAL A 41 -29.30 15.66 -16.91
CA VAL A 41 -28.98 14.41 -16.22
C VAL A 41 -27.60 14.47 -15.60
N GLN A 42 -27.54 14.16 -14.31
CA GLN A 42 -26.31 13.95 -13.54
C GLN A 42 -26.30 12.53 -12.99
N THR A 43 -25.13 11.90 -12.96
CA THR A 43 -25.01 10.51 -12.50
C THR A 43 -24.00 10.39 -11.39
N THR A 44 -24.31 9.54 -10.42
CA THR A 44 -23.31 8.94 -9.52
C THR A 44 -23.43 7.42 -9.61
N THR A 45 -22.37 6.71 -9.28
CA THR A 45 -22.32 5.25 -9.18
C THR A 45 -22.04 4.86 -7.73
N CYS A 46 -22.58 3.74 -7.26
CA CYS A 46 -22.11 3.12 -6.03
C CYS A 46 -21.10 2.01 -6.36
N ASP A 47 -20.06 1.89 -5.55
CA ASP A 47 -19.09 0.79 -5.67
C ASP A 47 -19.69 -0.53 -5.20
N PHE A 48 -19.13 -1.64 -5.67
CA PHE A 48 -19.44 -2.95 -5.09
C PHE A 48 -19.06 -3.02 -3.60
N ASN A 49 -19.96 -3.56 -2.79
CA ASN A 49 -19.71 -3.80 -1.36
C ASN A 49 -18.71 -4.97 -1.19
N ASN A 50 -17.60 -4.72 -0.49
CA ASN A 50 -16.55 -5.72 -0.28
C ASN A 50 -16.88 -6.69 0.86
N VAL A 51 -16.85 -8.00 0.58
CA VAL A 51 -16.93 -9.05 1.60
C VAL A 51 -15.70 -9.95 1.49
N SER A 52 -14.88 -9.98 2.54
CA SER A 52 -13.74 -10.90 2.62
C SER A 52 -14.22 -12.33 2.85
N ALA A 53 -13.49 -13.33 2.34
CA ALA A 53 -13.81 -14.76 2.43
C ALA A 53 -13.95 -15.32 3.86
N ASN A 54 -13.71 -14.51 4.90
CA ASN A 54 -13.81 -14.88 6.31
C ASN A 54 -15.13 -14.43 6.97
N GLY A 55 -16.12 -13.97 6.20
CA GLY A 55 -17.47 -13.68 6.73
C GLY A 55 -17.55 -12.51 7.72
N LYS A 56 -16.48 -11.73 7.86
CA LYS A 56 -16.47 -10.48 8.64
C LYS A 56 -16.48 -9.27 7.69
N PRO A 57 -17.30 -8.24 7.96
CA PRO A 57 -17.21 -6.97 7.27
C PRO A 57 -15.81 -6.39 7.47
N SER A 58 -15.15 -6.01 6.37
CA SER A 58 -13.81 -5.42 6.43
C SER A 58 -13.90 -4.00 7.00
N THR A 59 -13.26 -3.75 8.14
CA THR A 59 -13.12 -2.42 8.74
C THR A 59 -11.79 -1.77 8.30
N ARG A 60 -11.86 -0.80 7.36
CA ARG A 60 -10.83 0.13 6.82
C ARG A 60 -9.64 -0.53 6.08
N ILE A 61 -9.12 -0.04 4.95
CA ILE A 61 -8.71 1.33 4.53
C ILE A 61 -8.97 1.49 3.00
N PRO A 62 -9.47 2.63 2.48
CA PRO A 62 -9.49 2.91 1.05
C PRO A 62 -8.08 3.28 0.58
N MET A 63 -7.39 2.32 -0.03
CA MET A 63 -6.27 2.59 -0.92
C MET A 63 -6.73 2.14 -2.30
N GLU A 64 -6.97 3.10 -3.20
CA GLU A 64 -7.21 2.95 -4.65
C GLU A 64 -7.64 1.54 -5.07
N ASN A 65 -8.83 1.12 -4.66
CA ASN A 65 -9.16 -0.31 -4.72
C ASN A 65 -9.50 -0.78 -6.16
N GLY A 66 -9.34 0.07 -7.18
CA GLY A 66 -9.56 -0.28 -8.59
C GLY A 66 -10.96 -0.87 -8.89
N PHE A 67 -11.91 -0.69 -7.98
CA PHE A 67 -13.30 -1.13 -8.05
C PHE A 67 -14.25 0.05 -8.27
N GLU A 68 -13.73 1.27 -8.38
CA GLU A 68 -14.50 2.47 -8.67
C GLU A 68 -15.05 2.38 -10.09
N THR A 69 -16.37 2.27 -10.22
CA THR A 69 -17.04 2.24 -11.53
C THR A 69 -17.16 3.66 -12.05
N LEU A 70 -16.19 4.08 -12.87
CA LEU A 70 -16.21 5.38 -13.54
C LEU A 70 -16.75 5.24 -14.96
N PHE A 71 -17.76 6.05 -15.29
CA PHE A 71 -18.22 6.17 -16.68
C PHE A 71 -17.12 6.77 -17.57
N ASN A 72 -17.00 6.22 -18.77
CA ASN A 72 -16.06 6.64 -19.81
C ASN A 72 -16.80 7.20 -21.02
N THR A 73 -16.14 8.09 -21.76
CA THR A 73 -16.73 8.67 -22.98
C THR A 73 -17.18 7.55 -23.93
N GLY A 74 -18.46 7.57 -24.30
CA GLY A 74 -19.09 6.54 -25.13
C GLY A 74 -19.99 5.57 -24.37
N ASP A 75 -19.89 5.51 -23.04
CA ASP A 75 -20.85 4.77 -22.21
C ASP A 75 -22.26 5.30 -22.41
N ALA A 76 -23.24 4.42 -22.39
CA ALA A 76 -24.61 4.77 -22.71
C ALA A 76 -25.60 4.17 -21.72
N ILE A 77 -26.63 4.94 -21.37
CA ILE A 77 -27.77 4.53 -20.54
C ILE A 77 -29.08 4.65 -21.32
N GLY A 78 -30.05 3.81 -20.97
CA GLY A 78 -31.44 3.98 -21.38
C GLY A 78 -32.23 4.67 -20.28
N ILE A 79 -33.02 5.69 -20.62
CA ILE A 79 -33.92 6.38 -19.68
C ILE A 79 -35.38 6.25 -20.09
N PHE A 80 -36.24 6.02 -19.10
CA PHE A 80 -37.70 6.01 -19.21
C PHE A 80 -38.30 7.09 -18.32
N ALA A 81 -39.34 7.77 -18.80
CA ALA A 81 -40.18 8.63 -17.96
C ALA A 81 -41.59 8.03 -17.83
N ILE A 82 -42.11 7.98 -16.61
CA ILE A 82 -43.38 7.34 -16.27
C ILE A 82 -44.30 8.39 -15.63
N LYS A 83 -45.55 8.45 -16.08
CA LYS A 83 -46.61 9.28 -15.47
C LYS A 83 -47.91 8.49 -15.49
N ASN A 84 -48.58 8.40 -14.33
CA ASN A 84 -49.89 7.76 -14.19
C ASN A 84 -49.99 6.34 -14.79
N GLY A 85 -48.94 5.52 -14.62
CA GLY A 85 -48.94 4.13 -15.12
C GLY A 85 -48.61 3.96 -16.61
N ALA A 86 -48.18 5.03 -17.30
CA ALA A 86 -47.84 5.01 -18.72
C ALA A 86 -46.48 5.67 -18.99
N ILE A 87 -45.83 5.25 -20.08
CA ILE A 87 -44.62 5.91 -20.57
C ILE A 87 -44.99 7.29 -21.11
N ALA A 88 -44.33 8.33 -20.60
CA ALA A 88 -44.70 9.71 -20.86
C ALA A 88 -43.77 10.40 -21.88
N ASN A 89 -44.34 11.35 -22.64
CA ASN A 89 -43.63 12.25 -23.56
C ASN A 89 -42.66 11.56 -24.55
N ALA A 90 -42.97 10.33 -24.97
CA ALA A 90 -42.08 9.51 -25.81
C ALA A 90 -40.66 9.29 -25.24
N ILE A 91 -40.44 9.51 -23.94
CA ILE A 91 -39.20 9.16 -23.25
C ILE A 91 -39.27 7.66 -22.92
N SER A 92 -39.17 6.85 -23.98
CA SER A 92 -39.15 5.39 -23.93
C SER A 92 -37.77 4.91 -24.35
N ASN A 93 -37.01 4.37 -23.40
CA ASN A 93 -35.65 3.86 -23.62
C ASN A 93 -34.75 4.83 -24.40
N VAL A 94 -34.78 6.12 -24.05
CA VAL A 94 -33.96 7.12 -24.75
C VAL A 94 -32.49 6.88 -24.42
N LYS A 95 -31.65 6.75 -25.45
CA LYS A 95 -30.20 6.58 -25.29
C LYS A 95 -29.54 7.89 -24.87
N LEU A 96 -28.96 7.95 -23.68
CA LEU A 96 -28.05 9.02 -23.30
C LEU A 96 -26.62 8.52 -23.36
N THR A 97 -25.72 9.29 -23.98
CA THR A 97 -24.30 8.93 -24.11
C THR A 97 -23.44 9.86 -23.27
N TYR A 98 -22.57 9.27 -22.45
CA TYR A 98 -21.66 9.99 -21.59
C TYR A 98 -20.50 10.59 -22.38
N LYS A 99 -20.18 11.84 -22.08
CA LYS A 99 -19.03 12.56 -22.64
C LYS A 99 -18.26 13.23 -21.51
N LYS A 100 -17.05 12.77 -21.25
CA LYS A 100 -16.19 13.36 -20.22
C LYS A 100 -15.66 14.72 -20.68
N THR A 101 -15.83 15.75 -19.84
CA THR A 101 -15.38 17.12 -20.08
C THR A 101 -14.31 17.52 -19.06
N GLY A 102 -13.06 17.18 -19.34
CA GLY A 102 -11.92 17.52 -18.47
C GLY A 102 -11.92 16.77 -17.13
N ILE A 103 -11.63 17.49 -16.04
CA ILE A 103 -11.57 16.97 -14.65
C ILE A 103 -12.91 17.03 -13.90
N ALA A 104 -13.96 17.61 -14.51
CA ALA A 104 -15.31 17.63 -13.94
C ALA A 104 -16.10 16.36 -14.29
N MET A 105 -17.21 16.11 -13.58
CA MET A 105 -18.21 15.12 -13.99
C MET A 105 -18.65 15.41 -15.44
N GLY A 106 -18.70 14.37 -16.27
CA GLY A 106 -19.07 14.49 -17.68
C GLY A 106 -20.56 14.66 -17.91
N ASP A 107 -20.92 15.01 -19.15
CA ASP A 107 -22.30 15.28 -19.55
C ASP A 107 -22.95 14.04 -20.20
N TRP A 108 -24.22 13.82 -19.87
CA TRP A 108 -25.07 12.83 -20.54
C TRP A 108 -25.89 13.48 -21.65
N ASN A 109 -25.58 13.11 -22.89
CA ASN A 109 -26.15 13.76 -24.06
C ASN A 109 -27.19 12.85 -24.75
N PRO A 110 -28.41 13.34 -25.01
CA PRO A 110 -29.37 12.62 -25.84
C PRO A 110 -28.93 12.63 -27.33
N PRO A 111 -29.61 11.86 -28.19
CA PRO A 111 -29.35 11.90 -29.63
C PRO A 111 -29.55 13.31 -30.20
N ALA A 112 -28.84 13.64 -31.28
CA ALA A 112 -28.93 14.95 -31.91
C ALA A 112 -30.39 15.27 -32.31
N GLY A 113 -30.86 16.47 -31.94
CA GLY A 113 -32.24 16.90 -32.17
C GLY A 113 -33.23 16.50 -31.08
N THR A 114 -32.81 15.73 -30.07
CA THR A 114 -33.62 15.36 -28.91
C THR A 114 -33.31 16.26 -27.72
N THR A 115 -34.32 16.77 -27.04
CA THR A 115 -34.18 17.49 -25.77
C THR A 115 -35.11 16.86 -24.73
N LEU A 116 -34.57 16.54 -23.56
CA LEU A 116 -35.37 16.06 -22.44
C LEU A 116 -35.99 17.25 -21.72
N TYR A 117 -37.31 17.21 -21.51
CA TYR A 117 -38.04 18.23 -20.78
C TYR A 117 -38.59 17.65 -19.48
N TRP A 118 -38.53 18.44 -18.43
CA TRP A 118 -39.19 18.12 -17.17
C TRP A 118 -40.70 18.37 -17.29
N THR A 119 -41.49 17.50 -16.66
CA THR A 119 -42.93 17.70 -16.50
C THR A 119 -43.33 17.26 -15.10
N ALA A 120 -44.23 18.04 -14.47
CA ALA A 120 -44.71 17.74 -13.13
C ALA A 120 -45.37 16.34 -13.06
N GLY A 121 -45.02 15.59 -12.00
CA GLY A 121 -45.56 14.26 -11.72
C GLY A 121 -44.90 13.10 -12.50
N MET A 122 -43.77 13.32 -13.18
CA MET A 122 -43.00 12.25 -13.80
C MET A 122 -42.01 11.59 -12.84
N SER A 123 -41.94 10.26 -12.90
CA SER A 123 -40.86 9.46 -12.33
C SER A 123 -39.90 9.02 -13.43
N TYR A 124 -38.62 8.86 -13.12
CA TYR A 124 -37.60 8.46 -14.08
C TYR A 124 -36.90 7.18 -13.62
N ILE A 125 -36.69 6.25 -14.56
CA ILE A 125 -35.90 5.04 -14.32
C ILE A 125 -34.84 4.97 -15.42
N ALA A 126 -33.61 4.68 -15.03
CA ALA A 126 -32.50 4.53 -15.96
C ALA A 126 -31.74 3.22 -15.71
N TYR A 127 -31.11 2.70 -16.76
CA TYR A 127 -30.23 1.55 -16.66
C TYR A 127 -28.99 1.70 -17.56
N TYR A 128 -27.94 1.02 -17.16
CA TYR A 128 -26.66 0.88 -17.86
C TYR A 128 -26.33 -0.62 -17.98
N PRO A 129 -25.72 -1.10 -19.08
CA PRO A 129 -25.46 -0.41 -20.34
C PRO A 129 -26.67 -0.43 -21.28
N TYR A 130 -26.82 0.62 -22.09
CA TYR A 130 -27.94 0.78 -23.04
C TYR A 130 -28.07 -0.37 -24.05
N LYS A 131 -29.32 -0.79 -24.32
CA LYS A 131 -29.74 -1.70 -25.40
C LYS A 131 -31.03 -1.17 -26.06
N GLU A 132 -31.16 -1.28 -27.38
CA GLU A 132 -32.27 -0.66 -28.15
C GLU A 132 -33.66 -1.23 -27.81
N ASP A 133 -33.75 -2.55 -27.60
CA ASP A 133 -35.03 -3.27 -27.46
C ASP A 133 -35.47 -3.54 -26.02
N VAL A 134 -34.91 -2.81 -25.04
CA VAL A 134 -35.34 -2.94 -23.63
C VAL A 134 -36.65 -2.19 -23.42
N THR A 135 -37.63 -2.89 -22.86
CA THR A 135 -38.95 -2.35 -22.51
C THR A 135 -39.22 -2.49 -21.01
N ILE A 136 -40.13 -1.66 -20.49
CA ILE A 136 -40.61 -1.72 -19.11
C ILE A 136 -42.14 -1.78 -19.08
N ASP A 137 -42.72 -2.35 -18.02
CA ASP A 137 -44.14 -2.21 -17.71
C ASP A 137 -44.34 -0.99 -16.81
N ALA A 138 -44.81 0.11 -17.41
CA ALA A 138 -45.00 1.37 -16.71
C ALA A 138 -46.16 1.34 -15.68
N THR A 139 -46.96 0.27 -15.63
CA THR A 139 -48.04 0.11 -14.64
C THR A 139 -47.53 -0.35 -13.28
N GLN A 140 -46.31 -0.91 -13.24
CA GLN A 140 -45.64 -1.36 -12.02
C GLN A 140 -45.03 -0.22 -11.23
N ASN A 141 -44.72 -0.46 -9.95
CA ASN A 141 -43.97 0.51 -9.16
C ASN A 141 -42.46 0.47 -9.51
N SER A 142 -41.70 1.50 -9.11
CA SER A 142 -40.30 1.64 -9.52
C SER A 142 -39.40 0.47 -9.12
N ASP A 143 -39.63 -0.14 -7.96
CA ASP A 143 -38.81 -1.27 -7.48
C ASP A 143 -39.09 -2.54 -8.30
N GLU A 144 -40.36 -2.78 -8.65
CA GLU A 144 -40.77 -3.86 -9.56
C GLU A 144 -40.17 -3.69 -10.96
N ILE A 145 -40.14 -2.45 -11.47
CA ILE A 145 -39.51 -2.17 -12.77
C ILE A 145 -38.01 -2.44 -12.71
N VAL A 146 -37.32 -2.02 -11.65
CA VAL A 146 -35.89 -2.32 -11.47
C VAL A 146 -35.64 -3.83 -11.41
N ALA A 147 -36.48 -4.57 -10.68
CA ALA A 147 -36.40 -6.03 -10.65
C ALA A 147 -36.61 -6.64 -12.05
N SER A 148 -37.58 -6.14 -12.83
CA SER A 148 -37.83 -6.61 -14.20
C SER A 148 -36.64 -6.36 -15.14
N LEU A 149 -35.90 -5.26 -14.96
CA LEU A 149 -34.68 -4.97 -15.71
C LEU A 149 -33.55 -5.96 -15.36
N ALA A 150 -33.43 -6.34 -14.09
CA ALA A 150 -32.47 -7.34 -13.65
C ALA A 150 -32.79 -8.76 -14.18
N GLU A 151 -34.04 -9.05 -14.51
CA GLU A 151 -34.50 -10.32 -15.12
C GLU A 151 -34.56 -10.28 -16.65
N ASN A 152 -34.36 -9.11 -17.26
CA ASN A 152 -34.45 -8.92 -18.71
C ASN A 152 -33.33 -9.71 -19.42
N GLN A 153 -33.73 -10.56 -20.38
CA GLN A 153 -32.83 -11.44 -21.13
C GLN A 153 -31.74 -10.70 -21.92
N LEU A 154 -32.00 -9.46 -22.37
CA LEU A 154 -31.03 -8.63 -23.10
C LEU A 154 -29.95 -8.03 -22.19
N LEU A 155 -30.18 -8.02 -20.87
CA LEU A 155 -29.33 -7.42 -19.85
C LEU A 155 -28.63 -8.46 -18.97
N GLN A 156 -28.82 -9.75 -19.24
CA GLN A 156 -28.13 -10.82 -18.51
C GLN A 156 -26.64 -10.83 -18.85
N PRO A 157 -25.76 -11.13 -17.88
CA PRO A 157 -24.33 -11.24 -18.13
C PRO A 157 -24.06 -12.44 -19.04
N VAL A 158 -23.22 -12.26 -20.06
CA VAL A 158 -22.80 -13.36 -20.94
C VAL A 158 -21.70 -14.19 -20.28
N THR A 159 -21.53 -15.43 -20.74
CA THR A 159 -20.51 -16.36 -20.22
C THR A 159 -19.09 -16.02 -20.67
N ASP A 160 -18.91 -15.31 -21.79
CA ASP A 160 -17.60 -14.85 -22.23
C ASP A 160 -17.42 -13.36 -21.92
N GLN A 161 -16.66 -13.07 -20.86
CA GLN A 161 -16.30 -11.73 -20.41
C GLN A 161 -14.81 -11.45 -20.58
N SER A 162 -14.11 -12.20 -21.44
CA SER A 162 -12.64 -12.18 -21.56
C SER A 162 -12.02 -10.82 -21.93
N THR A 163 -12.80 -9.90 -22.49
CA THR A 163 -12.35 -8.55 -22.88
C THR A 163 -13.05 -7.49 -22.04
N VAL A 164 -12.38 -6.34 -21.84
CA VAL A 164 -12.95 -5.20 -21.12
C VAL A 164 -14.34 -4.83 -21.68
N SER A 165 -14.50 -4.78 -23.00
CA SER A 165 -15.79 -4.46 -23.63
C SER A 165 -16.91 -5.47 -23.30
N LYS A 166 -16.59 -6.77 -23.25
CA LYS A 166 -17.58 -7.83 -22.93
C LYS A 166 -17.92 -7.82 -21.44
N TYR A 167 -16.91 -7.66 -20.59
CA TYR A 167 -17.07 -7.51 -19.15
C TYR A 167 -17.93 -6.30 -18.79
N THR A 168 -17.59 -5.11 -19.32
CA THR A 168 -18.33 -3.88 -19.10
C THR A 168 -19.78 -3.97 -19.59
N ALA A 169 -20.03 -4.72 -20.68
CA ALA A 169 -21.38 -4.95 -21.19
C ALA A 169 -22.24 -5.84 -20.28
N CYS A 170 -21.64 -6.56 -19.32
CA CYS A 170 -22.32 -7.43 -18.36
C CYS A 170 -22.66 -6.73 -17.04
N ASP A 171 -22.13 -5.53 -16.80
CA ASP A 171 -22.26 -4.82 -15.53
C ASP A 171 -23.56 -4.00 -15.49
N LEU A 172 -24.69 -4.69 -15.36
CA LEU A 172 -25.99 -4.05 -15.25
C LEU A 172 -26.04 -3.18 -13.99
N MET A 173 -26.30 -1.89 -14.20
CA MET A 173 -26.65 -0.96 -13.14
C MET A 173 -28.00 -0.32 -13.43
N THR A 174 -28.79 -0.07 -12.39
CA THR A 174 -30.09 0.62 -12.50
C THR A 174 -30.16 1.79 -11.52
N SER A 175 -31.03 2.74 -11.83
CA SER A 175 -31.28 3.91 -10.98
C SER A 175 -32.74 4.33 -11.04
N ILE A 176 -33.27 4.71 -9.89
CA ILE A 176 -34.52 5.46 -9.77
C ILE A 176 -34.11 6.93 -9.62
N GLY A 177 -34.58 7.77 -10.54
CA GLY A 177 -34.11 9.15 -10.63
C GLY A 177 -34.72 10.07 -9.58
N GLU A 178 -33.86 10.92 -9.01
CA GLU A 178 -34.22 11.92 -8.01
C GLU A 178 -34.10 13.32 -8.60
N LEU A 179 -35.16 14.13 -8.49
CA LEU A 179 -35.14 15.49 -8.98
C LEU A 179 -34.58 16.46 -7.94
N ALA A 180 -33.69 17.35 -8.38
CA ALA A 180 -33.15 18.45 -7.59
C ALA A 180 -33.37 19.79 -8.29
N ASP A 181 -33.51 20.85 -7.49
CA ASP A 181 -33.47 22.23 -7.95
C ASP A 181 -32.02 22.67 -8.16
N ASP A 182 -31.76 23.46 -9.19
CA ASP A 182 -30.42 23.91 -9.58
C ASP A 182 -29.85 25.05 -8.71
N GLY A 183 -30.51 25.36 -7.59
CA GLY A 183 -30.13 26.44 -6.66
C GLY A 183 -30.29 27.86 -7.22
N ASN A 184 -30.66 28.02 -8.49
CA ASN A 184 -30.73 29.32 -9.17
C ASN A 184 -31.90 29.34 -10.19
N SER A 185 -33.13 29.50 -9.67
CA SER A 185 -34.36 29.87 -10.39
C SER A 185 -34.70 29.10 -11.68
N SER A 186 -35.75 28.26 -11.60
CA SER A 186 -36.81 28.01 -12.62
C SER A 186 -36.46 27.72 -14.10
N THR A 187 -35.19 27.62 -14.48
CA THR A 187 -34.76 27.57 -15.90
C THR A 187 -34.32 26.18 -16.36
N LYS A 188 -33.98 25.27 -15.43
CA LYS A 188 -33.71 23.85 -15.69
C LYS A 188 -34.01 23.02 -14.44
N LYS A 189 -34.16 21.71 -14.61
CA LYS A 189 -34.25 20.73 -13.51
C LYS A 189 -33.11 19.74 -13.61
N ILE A 190 -32.56 19.33 -12.47
CA ILE A 190 -31.49 18.33 -12.41
C ILE A 190 -32.12 16.98 -12.07
N LEU A 191 -31.84 15.97 -12.89
CA LEU A 191 -32.15 14.58 -12.60
C LEU A 191 -30.88 13.87 -12.12
N ASN A 192 -30.84 13.53 -10.85
CA ASN A 192 -29.78 12.72 -10.26
C ASN A 192 -30.12 11.25 -10.44
N LEU A 193 -29.22 10.51 -11.08
CA LEU A 193 -29.28 9.07 -11.24
C LEU A 193 -28.16 8.45 -10.41
N ASN A 194 -28.53 7.87 -9.27
CA ASN A 194 -27.62 7.12 -8.41
C ASN A 194 -27.70 5.63 -8.82
N PHE A 195 -26.71 5.16 -9.56
CA PHE A 195 -26.70 3.81 -10.13
C PHE A 195 -26.26 2.77 -9.10
N SER A 196 -26.94 1.61 -9.10
CA SER A 196 -26.61 0.45 -8.29
C SER A 196 -26.43 -0.81 -9.13
N HIS A 197 -25.33 -1.53 -8.88
CA HIS A 197 -25.02 -2.81 -9.52
C HIS A 197 -26.07 -3.88 -9.18
N GLN A 198 -26.62 -4.52 -10.22
CA GLN A 198 -27.69 -5.52 -10.08
C GLN A 198 -27.18 -6.95 -10.00
N PHE A 199 -25.89 -7.17 -10.26
CA PHE A 199 -25.26 -8.50 -10.27
C PHE A 199 -24.11 -8.60 -9.27
N THR A 200 -23.47 -9.78 -9.19
CA THR A 200 -22.36 -10.06 -8.28
C THR A 200 -21.02 -9.96 -9.01
N LEU A 201 -20.03 -9.32 -8.39
CA LEU A 201 -18.65 -9.31 -8.87
C LEU A 201 -17.83 -10.42 -8.18
N LEU A 202 -17.22 -11.30 -8.98
CA LEU A 202 -16.23 -12.26 -8.52
C LEU A 202 -14.83 -11.82 -8.95
N VAL A 203 -13.87 -11.89 -8.03
CA VAL A 203 -12.46 -11.54 -8.27
C VAL A 203 -11.57 -12.73 -7.93
N LEU A 204 -10.76 -13.19 -8.88
CA LEU A 204 -9.70 -14.16 -8.66
C LEU A 204 -8.34 -13.47 -8.63
N LYS A 205 -7.53 -13.77 -7.60
CA LYS A 205 -6.13 -13.37 -7.52
C LYS A 205 -5.25 -14.63 -7.57
N PRO A 206 -4.77 -15.06 -8.75
CA PRO A 206 -3.85 -16.18 -8.84
C PRO A 206 -2.49 -15.78 -8.27
N GLN A 207 -1.87 -16.64 -7.47
CA GLN A 207 -0.57 -16.39 -6.84
C GLN A 207 0.43 -17.48 -7.24
N ALA A 208 1.58 -17.07 -7.75
CA ALA A 208 2.72 -17.94 -7.96
C ALA A 208 3.54 -18.02 -6.66
N SER A 209 4.00 -19.21 -6.33
CA SER A 209 4.96 -19.45 -5.25
C SER A 209 6.37 -19.35 -5.80
N PHE A 210 7.30 -18.77 -5.05
CA PHE A 210 8.71 -18.76 -5.40
C PHE A 210 9.57 -18.96 -4.16
N GLU A 211 10.74 -19.56 -4.35
CA GLU A 211 11.73 -19.84 -3.34
C GLU A 211 12.80 -18.75 -3.36
N TYR A 212 12.97 -17.99 -2.27
CA TYR A 212 14.12 -17.09 -2.17
C TYR A 212 15.42 -17.88 -2.06
N VAL A 213 16.33 -17.60 -2.98
CA VAL A 213 17.70 -18.10 -2.94
C VAL A 213 18.65 -16.94 -2.74
N SER A 214 19.73 -17.20 -2.01
CA SER A 214 20.75 -16.20 -1.81
C SER A 214 21.53 -15.97 -3.12
N PRO A 215 22.03 -14.76 -3.38
CA PRO A 215 22.76 -14.47 -4.60
C PRO A 215 24.12 -15.18 -4.59
N GLY A 216 24.47 -15.87 -5.68
CA GLY A 216 25.79 -16.49 -5.83
C GLY A 216 26.20 -17.44 -4.70
N ASN A 217 27.50 -17.51 -4.38
CA ASN A 217 28.05 -18.36 -3.32
C ASN A 217 28.19 -17.56 -2.00
N THR A 218 27.06 -17.22 -1.38
CA THR A 218 27.01 -16.50 -0.10
C THR A 218 26.97 -17.46 1.10
N ILE A 219 27.30 -16.94 2.29
CA ILE A 219 27.36 -17.72 3.54
C ILE A 219 26.01 -17.89 4.25
N PHE A 220 24.93 -17.33 3.68
CA PHE A 220 23.59 -17.36 4.24
C PHE A 220 22.60 -17.99 3.26
N THR A 221 21.49 -18.51 3.80
CA THR A 221 20.33 -19.01 3.05
C THR A 221 19.05 -18.34 3.56
N TYR A 222 17.96 -18.40 2.79
CA TYR A 222 16.66 -17.93 3.28
C TYR A 222 15.89 -19.06 3.97
N ARG A 223 15.31 -18.77 5.14
CA ARG A 223 14.40 -19.66 5.88
C ARG A 223 12.99 -19.56 5.30
N ASP A 224 12.26 -20.68 5.29
CA ASP A 224 10.84 -20.79 4.91
C ASP A 224 10.48 -19.86 3.74
N ASN A 225 11.32 -19.97 2.72
CA ASN A 225 11.58 -18.98 1.68
C ASN A 225 10.51 -18.95 0.58
N ILE A 226 9.32 -19.48 0.85
CA ILE A 226 8.21 -19.47 -0.10
C ILE A 226 7.52 -18.12 -0.05
N GLY A 227 7.97 -17.20 -0.90
CA GLY A 227 7.25 -15.98 -1.19
C GLY A 227 6.09 -16.23 -2.17
N ARG A 228 5.13 -15.30 -2.19
CA ARG A 228 4.00 -15.32 -3.11
C ARG A 228 3.89 -14.00 -3.84
N THR A 229 3.51 -14.06 -5.10
CA THR A 229 3.25 -12.88 -5.92
C THR A 229 2.15 -13.18 -6.92
N VAL A 230 1.55 -12.14 -7.51
CA VAL A 230 0.55 -12.30 -8.56
C VAL A 230 1.13 -13.12 -9.70
N ASP A 231 0.43 -14.18 -10.08
CA ASP A 231 0.85 -15.03 -11.20
C ASP A 231 0.49 -14.36 -12.52
N VAL A 232 1.43 -13.62 -13.07
CA VAL A 232 1.25 -12.90 -14.34
C VAL A 232 1.08 -13.83 -15.55
N THR A 233 1.47 -15.10 -15.40
CA THR A 233 1.38 -16.13 -16.46
C THR A 233 0.05 -16.88 -16.45
N ALA A 234 -0.75 -16.70 -15.39
CA ALA A 234 -2.12 -17.21 -15.38
C ALA A 234 -2.89 -16.65 -16.59
N GLN A 235 -3.68 -17.49 -17.23
CA GLN A 235 -4.47 -17.20 -18.42
C GLN A 235 -5.69 -18.12 -18.51
N GLN A 236 -6.65 -17.79 -19.39
CA GLN A 236 -7.86 -18.59 -19.62
C GLN A 236 -8.64 -18.89 -18.32
N VAL A 237 -8.80 -17.88 -17.47
CA VAL A 237 -9.48 -18.03 -16.18
C VAL A 237 -10.99 -18.20 -16.39
N ILE A 238 -11.54 -19.27 -15.82
CA ILE A 238 -12.97 -19.53 -15.74
C ILE A 238 -13.43 -19.36 -14.30
N LEU A 239 -14.32 -18.41 -14.02
CA LEU A 239 -14.96 -18.16 -12.72
C LEU A 239 -16.44 -18.54 -12.81
N ASN A 240 -16.84 -19.63 -12.14
CA ASN A 240 -18.25 -20.07 -12.09
C ASN A 240 -18.89 -20.13 -13.49
N ASP A 241 -18.23 -20.84 -14.41
CA ASP A 241 -18.63 -21.02 -15.81
C ASP A 241 -18.52 -19.77 -16.70
N VAL A 242 -17.96 -18.67 -16.18
CA VAL A 242 -17.69 -17.43 -16.93
C VAL A 242 -16.21 -17.29 -17.26
N THR A 243 -15.88 -17.04 -18.52
CA THR A 243 -14.52 -16.67 -18.95
C THR A 243 -14.23 -15.23 -18.50
N ALA A 244 -13.30 -15.06 -17.57
CA ALA A 244 -13.08 -13.82 -16.85
C ALA A 244 -12.20 -12.80 -17.61
N CYS A 245 -12.41 -11.51 -17.33
CA CYS A 245 -11.57 -10.43 -17.83
C CYS A 245 -10.30 -10.30 -16.99
N LYS A 246 -9.13 -10.26 -17.63
CA LYS A 246 -7.86 -9.91 -16.98
C LYS A 246 -7.82 -8.40 -16.70
N MET A 247 -7.36 -8.02 -15.52
CA MET A 247 -7.18 -6.63 -15.10
C MET A 247 -5.69 -6.28 -15.00
N ASP A 248 -5.38 -4.98 -14.99
CA ASP A 248 -3.99 -4.47 -14.95
C ASP A 248 -3.26 -4.84 -13.64
N ASP A 249 -4.00 -5.01 -12.54
CA ASP A 249 -3.49 -5.50 -11.25
C ASP A 249 -3.18 -7.01 -11.26
N GLY A 250 -3.38 -7.69 -12.39
CA GLY A 250 -3.22 -9.12 -12.59
C GLY A 250 -4.32 -9.99 -11.97
N SER A 251 -5.37 -9.38 -11.40
CA SER A 251 -6.59 -10.08 -11.02
C SER A 251 -7.44 -10.42 -12.24
N TYR A 252 -8.38 -11.34 -12.04
CA TYR A 252 -9.39 -11.70 -13.03
C TYR A 252 -10.78 -11.46 -12.47
N ARG A 253 -11.65 -10.83 -13.25
CA ARG A 253 -12.97 -10.43 -12.79
C ARG A 253 -14.07 -10.99 -13.68
N ALA A 254 -15.18 -11.37 -13.06
CA ALA A 254 -16.38 -11.85 -13.74
C ALA A 254 -17.63 -11.35 -13.02
N ILE A 255 -18.59 -10.84 -13.79
CA ILE A 255 -19.94 -10.51 -13.31
C ILE A 255 -20.83 -11.75 -13.47
N VAL A 256 -21.45 -12.18 -12.39
CA VAL A 256 -22.33 -13.35 -12.36
C VAL A 256 -23.68 -12.99 -11.77
N LEU A 257 -24.69 -13.79 -12.10
CA LEU A 257 -25.99 -13.66 -11.46
C LEU A 257 -25.89 -13.91 -9.95
N PRO A 258 -26.66 -13.17 -9.13
CA PRO A 258 -26.86 -13.50 -7.73
C PRO A 258 -27.30 -14.95 -7.57
N LYS A 259 -26.78 -15.62 -6.55
CA LYS A 259 -26.97 -17.07 -6.36
C LYS A 259 -27.06 -17.39 -4.88
N SER A 260 -27.99 -18.27 -4.53
CA SER A 260 -28.04 -18.90 -3.22
C SER A 260 -26.76 -19.71 -2.96
N ALA A 261 -26.62 -20.26 -1.75
CA ALA A 261 -25.38 -20.84 -1.23
C ALA A 261 -24.55 -21.65 -2.26
N THR A 262 -23.47 -21.05 -2.77
CA THR A 262 -22.59 -21.56 -3.82
C THR A 262 -21.11 -21.34 -3.45
N ARG A 263 -20.17 -21.71 -4.32
CA ARG A 263 -18.73 -21.50 -4.10
C ARG A 263 -18.15 -20.73 -5.27
N ILE A 264 -17.14 -19.88 -5.01
CA ILE A 264 -16.27 -19.41 -6.10
C ILE A 264 -15.44 -20.61 -6.54
N ALA A 265 -15.62 -21.04 -7.79
CA ALA A 265 -14.95 -22.23 -8.30
C ALA A 265 -14.65 -22.09 -9.79
N GLY A 266 -13.65 -22.84 -10.25
CA GLY A 266 -13.29 -22.82 -11.66
C GLY A 266 -11.88 -23.32 -11.91
N ASN A 267 -11.29 -22.86 -13.00
CA ASN A 267 -9.95 -23.26 -13.40
C ASN A 267 -9.23 -22.16 -14.20
N TYR A 268 -7.91 -22.25 -14.26
CA TYR A 268 -7.08 -21.42 -15.11
C TYR A 268 -5.85 -22.18 -15.58
N LYS A 269 -5.28 -21.75 -16.71
CA LYS A 269 -3.98 -22.25 -17.17
C LYS A 269 -2.86 -21.36 -16.68
N VAL A 270 -1.73 -21.97 -16.39
CA VAL A 270 -0.49 -21.30 -15.98
C VAL A 270 0.67 -21.99 -16.69
N THR A 271 1.69 -21.23 -17.10
CA THR A 271 2.92 -21.82 -17.64
C THR A 271 3.85 -22.12 -16.47
N ASP A 272 4.12 -23.40 -16.23
CA ASP A 272 5.08 -23.83 -15.22
C ASP A 272 6.48 -23.44 -15.67
N ILE A 273 7.05 -22.40 -15.06
CA ILE A 273 8.37 -21.86 -15.41
C ILE A 273 9.48 -22.93 -15.27
N SER A 274 9.32 -23.90 -14.36
CA SER A 274 10.32 -24.94 -14.15
C SER A 274 10.38 -25.96 -15.30
N THR A 275 9.26 -26.15 -16.02
CA THR A 275 9.15 -27.14 -17.10
C THR A 275 8.85 -26.53 -18.47
N GLY A 276 8.49 -25.25 -18.53
CA GLY A 276 8.02 -24.56 -19.74
C GLY A 276 6.66 -25.04 -20.25
N MET A 277 5.93 -25.88 -19.50
CA MET A 277 4.68 -26.49 -19.93
C MET A 277 3.46 -25.82 -19.30
N ASP A 278 2.38 -25.72 -20.05
CA ASP A 278 1.10 -25.27 -19.51
C ASP A 278 0.48 -26.33 -18.59
N LYS A 279 0.00 -25.88 -17.43
CA LYS A 279 -0.71 -26.66 -16.43
C LYS A 279 -2.07 -26.03 -16.18
N ASN A 280 -3.07 -26.88 -15.90
CA ASN A 280 -4.39 -26.41 -15.51
C ASN A 280 -4.51 -26.47 -13.98
N ILE A 281 -4.89 -25.37 -13.36
CA ILE A 281 -5.14 -25.26 -11.92
C ILE A 281 -6.64 -25.17 -11.72
N THR A 282 -7.20 -26.11 -10.96
CA THR A 282 -8.60 -26.07 -10.52
C THR A 282 -8.67 -25.52 -9.11
N TYR A 283 -9.66 -24.68 -8.82
CA TYR A 283 -9.84 -24.08 -7.50
C TYR A 283 -11.30 -24.11 -7.06
N SER A 284 -11.49 -24.12 -5.74
CA SER A 284 -12.80 -23.99 -5.10
C SER A 284 -12.64 -23.32 -3.74
N GLY A 285 -13.37 -22.23 -3.53
CA GLY A 285 -13.43 -21.51 -2.27
C GLY A 285 -14.45 -22.09 -1.28
N HIS A 286 -14.71 -21.32 -0.23
CA HIS A 286 -15.75 -21.61 0.74
C HIS A 286 -17.15 -21.35 0.19
N GLN A 287 -18.15 -21.97 0.82
CA GLN A 287 -19.54 -21.73 0.47
C GLN A 287 -19.99 -20.35 0.96
N THR A 288 -20.66 -19.59 0.11
CA THR A 288 -21.19 -18.26 0.38
C THR A 288 -22.43 -17.99 -0.48
N ILE A 289 -23.20 -16.95 -0.15
CA ILE A 289 -24.32 -16.46 -0.97
C ILE A 289 -23.78 -15.31 -1.82
N PHE A 290 -24.07 -15.32 -3.12
CA PHE A 290 -23.72 -14.25 -4.05
C PHE A 290 -24.86 -13.23 -4.11
N ASN A 291 -24.66 -12.06 -3.51
CA ASN A 291 -25.64 -10.98 -3.46
C ASN A 291 -25.40 -9.95 -4.57
N ALA A 292 -26.48 -9.37 -5.10
CA ALA A 292 -26.42 -8.24 -6.03
C ALA A 292 -25.69 -7.04 -5.40
N GLY A 293 -24.77 -6.42 -6.14
CA GLY A 293 -23.97 -5.29 -5.67
C GLY A 293 -22.82 -5.63 -4.72
N TYR A 294 -22.48 -6.91 -4.57
CA TYR A 294 -21.37 -7.35 -3.72
C TYR A 294 -20.18 -7.88 -4.54
N CYS A 295 -18.98 -7.69 -3.98
CA CYS A 295 -17.72 -8.21 -4.49
C CYS A 295 -17.18 -9.31 -3.58
N TYR A 296 -16.81 -10.44 -4.18
CA TYR A 296 -16.18 -11.57 -3.49
C TYR A 296 -14.83 -11.90 -4.12
N THR A 297 -13.77 -11.84 -3.32
CA THR A 297 -12.39 -12.11 -3.77
C THR A 297 -11.90 -13.46 -3.28
N LEU A 298 -11.35 -14.27 -4.20
CA LEU A 298 -10.63 -15.50 -3.90
C LEU A 298 -9.16 -15.39 -4.33
N THR A 299 -8.25 -15.55 -3.39
CA THR A 299 -6.82 -15.71 -3.66
C THR A 299 -6.49 -17.20 -3.80
N VAL A 300 -5.90 -17.60 -4.93
CA VAL A 300 -5.50 -19.00 -5.17
C VAL A 300 -3.99 -19.09 -5.22
N ASN A 301 -3.42 -19.75 -4.22
CA ASN A 301 -2.00 -20.06 -4.20
C ASN A 301 -1.73 -21.26 -5.12
N SER A 302 -0.81 -21.08 -6.07
CA SER A 302 -0.38 -22.14 -6.98
C SER A 302 0.20 -23.31 -6.20
N THR A 303 -0.19 -24.52 -6.61
CA THR A 303 0.35 -25.79 -6.10
C THR A 303 1.56 -26.26 -6.90
N LEU A 304 2.00 -25.49 -7.90
CA LEU A 304 3.20 -25.79 -8.66
C LEU A 304 4.46 -25.58 -7.81
N ASN A 305 5.54 -26.26 -8.21
CA ASN A 305 6.82 -26.12 -7.54
C ASN A 305 7.27 -24.66 -7.58
N PRO A 306 7.71 -24.09 -6.44
CA PRO A 306 8.20 -22.73 -6.41
C PRO A 306 9.39 -22.54 -7.34
N CYS A 307 9.38 -21.48 -8.15
CA CYS A 307 10.57 -21.10 -8.92
C CYS A 307 11.59 -20.42 -8.01
N LYS A 308 12.88 -20.56 -8.30
CA LYS A 308 13.93 -19.90 -7.50
C LYS A 308 14.07 -18.44 -7.91
N ARG A 309 14.09 -17.55 -6.92
CA ARG A 309 14.31 -16.11 -7.12
C ARG A 309 15.46 -15.66 -6.23
N GLU A 310 16.51 -15.12 -6.86
CA GLU A 310 17.59 -14.48 -6.11
C GLU A 310 17.06 -13.24 -5.38
N ARG A 311 17.41 -13.09 -4.10
CA ARG A 311 17.08 -11.91 -3.30
C ARG A 311 18.31 -11.44 -2.51
N GLN A 312 18.67 -10.18 -2.68
CA GLN A 312 19.71 -9.52 -1.90
C GLN A 312 19.25 -9.32 -0.45
N LEU A 313 20.19 -9.21 0.50
CA LEU A 313 19.86 -8.80 1.87
C LEU A 313 19.25 -7.40 1.85
N LEU A 314 18.27 -7.16 2.71
CA LEU A 314 17.69 -5.85 2.92
C LEU A 314 17.75 -5.45 4.41
N PRO A 315 17.92 -4.16 4.73
CA PRO A 315 17.68 -3.67 6.08
C PRO A 315 16.29 -4.05 6.58
N GLY A 316 16.21 -4.48 7.83
CA GLY A 316 14.99 -4.98 8.46
C GLY A 316 14.79 -6.50 8.32
N ASP A 317 15.59 -7.21 7.52
CA ASP A 317 15.62 -8.67 7.51
C ASP A 317 16.09 -9.22 8.87
N PHE A 318 15.60 -10.40 9.24
CA PHE A 318 15.93 -11.05 10.51
C PHE A 318 16.90 -12.21 10.32
N VAL A 319 17.86 -12.30 11.23
CA VAL A 319 18.94 -13.30 11.19
C VAL A 319 18.66 -14.40 12.21
N PHE A 320 18.86 -15.64 11.78
CA PHE A 320 18.76 -16.84 12.58
C PHE A 320 20.04 -17.65 12.45
N PHE A 321 20.33 -18.48 13.46
CA PHE A 321 21.40 -19.46 13.40
C PHE A 321 20.83 -20.87 13.49
N LYS A 322 21.22 -21.73 12.55
CA LYS A 322 20.85 -23.14 12.53
C LYS A 322 22.02 -23.97 12.05
N ASP A 323 22.40 -24.99 12.83
CA ASP A 323 23.51 -25.90 12.51
C ASP A 323 24.82 -25.18 12.12
N GLY A 324 25.12 -24.08 12.80
CA GLY A 324 26.32 -23.26 12.53
C GLY A 324 26.26 -22.45 11.24
N LYS A 325 25.10 -22.32 10.60
CA LYS A 325 24.86 -21.51 9.39
C LYS A 325 23.96 -20.32 9.69
N ILE A 326 24.00 -19.35 8.77
CA ILE A 326 23.17 -18.15 8.81
C ILE A 326 21.92 -18.37 7.96
N GLU A 327 20.76 -18.20 8.58
CA GLU A 327 19.48 -18.19 7.91
C GLU A 327 18.85 -16.80 7.99
N ILE A 328 18.22 -16.35 6.90
CA ILE A 328 17.60 -15.05 6.79
C ILE A 328 16.09 -15.21 6.62
N TYR A 329 15.33 -14.48 7.42
CA TYR A 329 13.90 -14.31 7.22
C TYR A 329 13.66 -12.88 6.68
N PRO A 330 13.01 -12.73 5.51
CA PRO A 330 12.69 -11.41 4.96
C PRO A 330 11.90 -10.54 5.95
N GLY A 331 12.29 -9.29 6.13
CA GLY A 331 11.60 -8.36 7.03
C GLY A 331 10.16 -8.06 6.63
N ASP A 332 9.81 -8.32 5.37
CA ASP A 332 8.50 -8.23 4.73
C ASP A 332 7.88 -9.61 4.45
N GLY A 333 8.42 -10.67 5.05
CA GLY A 333 7.91 -12.03 4.94
C GLY A 333 6.52 -12.21 5.58
N ALA A 334 5.99 -13.44 5.46
CA ALA A 334 4.69 -13.78 6.01
C ALA A 334 4.69 -13.74 7.56
N PHE A 335 3.52 -13.47 8.15
CA PHE A 335 3.35 -13.44 9.61
C PHE A 335 2.50 -14.61 10.10
N GLU A 336 2.86 -15.14 11.27
CA GLU A 336 2.03 -16.00 12.10
C GLU A 336 1.41 -15.13 13.21
N GLY A 337 0.20 -14.62 12.93
CA GLY A 337 -0.40 -13.58 13.77
C GLY A 337 0.28 -12.23 13.50
N ASP A 338 0.92 -11.65 14.51
CA ASP A 338 1.65 -10.39 14.44
C ASP A 338 3.19 -10.57 14.41
N LYS A 339 3.68 -11.82 14.43
CA LYS A 339 5.12 -12.17 14.47
C LYS A 339 5.56 -12.96 13.25
N ILE A 340 6.85 -12.96 13.00
CA ILE A 340 7.43 -13.89 12.02
C ILE A 340 7.48 -15.32 12.58
N PRO A 341 7.51 -16.36 11.74
CA PRO A 341 7.72 -17.73 12.18
C PRO A 341 8.98 -17.88 13.03
N ASP A 342 8.92 -18.71 14.07
CA ASP A 342 10.02 -18.99 15.00
C ASP A 342 10.66 -17.75 15.64
N TYR A 343 9.93 -16.63 15.75
CA TYR A 343 10.51 -15.34 16.13
C TYR A 343 11.36 -15.34 17.41
N GLU A 344 11.05 -16.23 18.37
CA GLU A 344 11.79 -16.39 19.62
C GLU A 344 13.26 -16.80 19.40
N ASN A 345 13.57 -17.42 18.27
CA ASN A 345 14.90 -17.89 17.88
C ASN A 345 15.68 -16.87 17.03
N ALA A 346 15.09 -15.71 16.72
CA ALA A 346 15.77 -14.69 15.94
C ALA A 346 16.97 -14.13 16.74
N ALA A 347 18.13 -14.05 16.10
CA ALA A 347 19.36 -13.54 16.72
C ALA A 347 19.46 -12.01 16.62
N GLY A 348 18.95 -11.43 15.53
CA GLY A 348 19.08 -10.00 15.29
C GLY A 348 18.39 -9.54 14.01
N MET A 349 18.48 -8.23 13.77
CA MET A 349 17.91 -7.54 12.62
C MET A 349 19.01 -6.84 11.82
N ILE A 350 19.06 -7.07 10.51
CA ILE A 350 20.00 -6.41 9.61
C ILE A 350 19.71 -4.91 9.60
N ILE A 351 20.72 -4.10 9.90
CA ILE A 351 20.64 -2.64 9.82
C ILE A 351 21.26 -2.13 8.53
N THR A 352 22.40 -2.72 8.14
CA THR A 352 23.16 -2.29 6.97
C THR A 352 23.74 -3.52 6.27
N CYS A 353 23.61 -3.57 4.95
CA CYS A 353 24.20 -4.61 4.10
C CYS A 353 24.78 -4.01 2.80
N ALA A 354 24.90 -2.68 2.73
CA ALA A 354 25.47 -1.97 1.61
C ALA A 354 27.00 -2.07 1.65
N SER A 355 27.62 -2.58 0.58
CA SER A 355 29.05 -2.92 0.54
C SER A 355 29.98 -1.74 0.87
N GLU A 356 29.60 -0.54 0.44
CA GLU A 356 30.32 0.71 0.67
C GLU A 356 30.28 1.19 2.12
N LYS A 357 29.35 0.67 2.92
CA LYS A 357 29.24 0.93 4.37
C LYS A 357 29.93 -0.14 5.21
N MET A 358 30.31 -1.28 4.64
CA MET A 358 31.04 -2.34 5.34
C MET A 358 32.53 -1.99 5.43
N THR A 359 32.87 -0.92 6.16
CA THR A 359 34.23 -0.32 6.13
C THR A 359 35.11 -0.64 7.34
N ASP A 360 34.60 -1.32 8.38
CA ASP A 360 35.43 -1.74 9.51
C ASP A 360 36.54 -2.69 9.03
N LYS A 361 37.80 -2.28 9.24
CA LYS A 361 38.96 -2.98 8.69
C LYS A 361 39.16 -4.35 9.32
N GLU A 362 38.89 -4.52 10.61
CA GLU A 362 39.09 -5.80 11.30
C GLU A 362 37.99 -6.79 10.92
N CYS A 363 36.75 -6.34 10.77
CA CYS A 363 35.67 -7.15 10.19
C CYS A 363 36.02 -7.63 8.76
N ASN A 364 36.47 -6.71 7.90
CA ASN A 364 36.82 -7.04 6.52
C ASN A 364 37.98 -8.03 6.39
N LYS A 365 39.01 -7.94 7.24
CA LYS A 365 40.10 -8.94 7.28
C LYS A 365 39.59 -10.36 7.55
N LYS A 366 38.48 -10.47 8.27
CA LYS A 366 37.81 -11.74 8.61
C LYS A 366 36.64 -12.08 7.69
N LYS A 367 36.38 -11.25 6.67
CA LYS A 367 35.25 -11.37 5.72
C LYS A 367 33.86 -11.26 6.35
N TRP A 368 33.75 -10.55 7.48
CA TRP A 368 32.47 -10.21 8.11
C TRP A 368 31.92 -8.91 7.50
N ASN A 369 31.59 -8.98 6.21
CA ASN A 369 31.29 -7.80 5.39
C ASN A 369 30.04 -7.93 4.51
N HIS A 370 29.14 -8.84 4.88
CA HIS A 370 27.81 -8.97 4.30
C HIS A 370 26.81 -8.04 4.99
N ALA A 371 26.83 -7.96 6.32
CA ALA A 371 25.91 -7.09 7.06
C ALA A 371 26.37 -6.72 8.49
N TYR A 372 25.87 -5.59 8.98
CA TYR A 372 25.79 -5.26 10.41
C TYR A 372 24.39 -5.55 10.95
N VAL A 373 24.34 -6.28 12.06
CA VAL A 373 23.10 -6.82 12.64
C VAL A 373 22.91 -6.32 14.07
N MET A 374 21.79 -5.66 14.33
CA MET A 374 21.39 -5.25 15.67
C MET A 374 20.85 -6.45 16.44
N GLY A 375 21.37 -6.70 17.64
CA GLY A 375 20.79 -7.67 18.55
C GLY A 375 19.36 -7.28 18.98
N LEU A 376 18.55 -8.25 19.38
CA LEU A 376 17.14 -8.00 19.70
C LEU A 376 16.90 -7.47 21.12
N ASN A 377 17.88 -7.53 22.01
CA ASN A 377 17.69 -7.15 23.42
C ASN A 377 18.68 -6.08 23.85
N THR A 378 18.21 -5.17 24.69
CA THR A 378 19.08 -4.29 25.48
C THR A 378 19.70 -5.09 26.62
N ILE A 379 21.01 -5.01 26.80
CA ILE A 379 21.77 -5.86 27.74
C ILE A 379 22.13 -5.14 29.06
N GLY A 380 21.34 -4.12 29.41
CA GLY A 380 21.52 -3.25 30.59
C GLY A 380 22.19 -1.91 30.26
N ASP A 381 22.54 -1.16 31.30
CA ASP A 381 23.01 0.24 31.17
C ASP A 381 24.46 0.43 31.58
N GLY A 382 25.27 1.21 30.87
CA GLY A 382 26.67 1.37 31.21
C GLY A 382 27.29 2.73 30.89
N SER A 383 28.33 3.06 31.66
CA SER A 383 29.28 4.12 31.35
C SER A 383 30.14 3.74 30.15
N TRP A 384 30.46 4.75 29.33
CA TRP A 384 31.37 4.58 28.21
C TRP A 384 32.81 4.45 28.72
N GLY A 385 33.24 5.28 29.67
CA GLY A 385 34.62 5.27 30.15
C GLY A 385 34.96 6.42 31.11
N ASP A 386 36.26 6.63 31.31
CA ASP A 386 36.79 7.69 32.17
C ASP A 386 36.83 9.05 31.42
N LYS A 387 36.20 10.10 31.98
CA LYS A 387 36.17 11.44 31.37
C LYS A 387 37.50 12.19 31.41
N THR A 388 38.51 11.62 32.05
CA THR A 388 39.88 12.16 32.09
C THR A 388 40.79 11.56 31.01
N VAL A 389 40.31 10.57 30.24
CA VAL A 389 41.09 9.80 29.27
C VAL A 389 40.59 10.04 27.85
N VAL A 390 41.53 10.26 26.92
CA VAL A 390 41.29 10.12 25.48
C VAL A 390 41.78 8.74 25.09
N GLU A 391 40.89 7.89 24.61
CA GLU A 391 41.22 6.50 24.27
C GLU A 391 42.14 6.43 23.06
N ASN A 392 43.30 5.80 23.25
CA ASN A 392 44.27 5.62 22.18
C ASN A 392 43.78 4.54 21.21
N GLY A 393 43.95 4.78 19.91
CA GLY A 393 43.46 3.89 18.86
C GLY A 393 42.00 4.14 18.43
N ILE A 394 41.27 5.02 19.12
CA ILE A 394 39.91 5.44 18.75
C ILE A 394 39.93 6.90 18.32
N GLN A 395 39.49 7.18 17.11
CA GLN A 395 39.46 8.53 16.57
C GLN A 395 38.50 9.42 17.37
N VAL A 396 38.97 10.60 17.78
CA VAL A 396 38.12 11.65 18.36
C VAL A 396 37.37 12.34 17.22
N MET A 397 36.04 12.32 17.25
CA MET A 397 35.19 12.93 16.22
C MET A 397 34.08 13.77 16.85
N GLY A 398 34.18 15.09 16.71
CA GLY A 398 33.09 16.01 17.05
C GLY A 398 32.00 16.04 15.98
N LYS A 399 30.94 16.85 16.18
CA LYS A 399 29.76 16.90 15.29
C LYS A 399 30.04 17.25 13.83
N ASP A 400 31.14 17.96 13.56
CA ASP A 400 31.52 18.40 12.21
C ASP A 400 32.39 17.36 11.48
N GLY A 401 32.68 16.22 12.13
CA GLY A 401 33.33 15.09 11.49
C GLY A 401 32.37 14.24 10.65
N SER A 402 32.93 13.30 9.88
CA SER A 402 32.18 12.32 9.08
C SER A 402 31.57 11.20 9.95
N ILE A 403 30.73 11.56 10.92
CA ILE A 403 30.25 10.63 11.96
C ILE A 403 29.42 9.47 11.39
N GLN A 404 28.65 9.72 10.33
CA GLN A 404 27.85 8.72 9.61
C GLN A 404 28.68 7.68 8.86
N ASP A 405 29.99 7.95 8.66
CA ASP A 405 30.92 7.05 7.98
C ASP A 405 31.78 6.28 8.98
N ASN A 406 31.66 6.58 10.28
CA ASN A 406 32.30 5.77 11.31
C ASN A 406 31.51 4.48 11.51
N MET A 407 31.94 3.42 10.82
CA MET A 407 31.37 2.07 10.93
C MET A 407 32.24 1.12 11.76
N ASN A 408 33.17 1.66 12.56
CA ASN A 408 34.22 0.91 13.23
C ASN A 408 33.80 0.31 14.59
N GLY A 409 32.52 0.00 14.80
CA GLY A 409 32.02 -0.38 16.12
C GLY A 409 32.70 -1.63 16.70
N TYR A 410 33.05 -2.59 15.85
CA TYR A 410 33.80 -3.77 16.23
C TYR A 410 35.23 -3.41 16.63
N SER A 411 35.97 -2.72 15.76
CA SER A 411 37.35 -2.29 16.01
C SER A 411 37.49 -1.40 17.26
N GLU A 412 36.57 -0.46 17.45
CA GLU A 412 36.53 0.42 18.63
C GLU A 412 36.28 -0.38 19.92
N THR A 413 35.36 -1.36 19.88
CA THR A 413 35.09 -2.24 21.01
C THR A 413 36.31 -3.07 21.38
N GLU A 414 36.94 -3.74 20.40
CA GLU A 414 38.15 -4.53 20.66
C GLU A 414 39.29 -3.67 21.21
N THR A 415 39.43 -2.43 20.74
CA THR A 415 40.44 -1.48 21.23
C THR A 415 40.24 -1.17 22.71
N ILE A 416 39.01 -0.86 23.15
CA ILE A 416 38.74 -0.62 24.58
C ILE A 416 39.01 -1.86 25.43
N LEU A 417 38.54 -3.03 24.98
CA LEU A 417 38.72 -4.28 25.71
C LEU A 417 40.21 -4.67 25.83
N ALA A 418 41.02 -4.33 24.83
CA ALA A 418 42.47 -4.51 24.88
C ALA A 418 43.15 -3.48 25.81
N ASN A 419 42.83 -2.19 25.67
CA ASN A 419 43.43 -1.11 26.46
C ASN A 419 43.17 -1.27 27.98
N HIS A 420 41.99 -1.80 28.33
CA HIS A 420 41.53 -1.95 29.71
C HIS A 420 41.38 -3.43 30.12
N SER A 421 42.20 -4.29 29.51
CA SER A 421 42.34 -5.69 29.89
C SER A 421 42.61 -5.82 31.39
N GLY A 422 41.69 -6.45 32.12
CA GLY A 422 41.78 -6.69 33.56
C GLY A 422 41.01 -5.71 34.46
N ASP A 423 40.65 -4.51 33.99
CA ASP A 423 39.80 -3.58 34.75
C ASP A 423 38.88 -2.72 33.85
N LEU A 424 37.62 -3.15 33.73
CA LEU A 424 36.55 -2.41 33.03
C LEU A 424 35.61 -1.69 34.01
N SER A 425 36.02 -1.42 35.26
CA SER A 425 35.16 -0.82 36.29
C SER A 425 34.59 0.55 35.90
N LYS A 426 35.34 1.35 35.12
CA LYS A 426 34.87 2.62 34.53
C LYS A 426 34.25 2.48 33.14
N TYR A 427 34.44 1.35 32.47
CA TYR A 427 34.02 1.05 31.09
C TYR A 427 32.86 0.06 31.07
N THR A 428 31.84 0.30 31.90
CA THR A 428 30.83 -0.71 32.23
C THR A 428 29.91 -1.06 31.05
N ALA A 429 29.81 -0.23 30.01
CA ALA A 429 29.15 -0.58 28.76
C ALA A 429 29.92 -1.68 28.00
N PHE A 430 31.24 -1.53 27.89
CA PHE A 430 32.13 -2.51 27.25
C PHE A 430 32.24 -3.80 28.07
N LYS A 431 32.26 -3.69 29.40
CA LYS A 431 32.16 -4.85 30.30
C LYS A 431 30.92 -5.70 30.02
N ARG A 432 29.77 -5.06 29.80
CA ARG A 432 28.52 -5.77 29.46
C ARG A 432 28.63 -6.51 28.14
N ILE A 433 29.21 -5.90 27.11
CA ILE A 433 29.48 -6.57 25.84
C ILE A 433 30.41 -7.77 26.03
N GLU A 434 31.48 -7.60 26.81
CA GLU A 434 32.45 -8.65 27.10
C GLU A 434 31.81 -9.86 27.82
N GLU A 435 30.92 -9.60 28.78
CA GLU A 435 30.17 -10.64 29.50
C GLU A 435 29.08 -11.26 28.62
N TYR A 436 28.39 -10.45 27.82
CA TYR A 436 27.29 -10.89 26.96
C TYR A 436 27.79 -11.85 25.88
N ARG A 437 28.91 -11.54 25.22
CA ARG A 437 29.48 -12.38 24.15
C ARG A 437 30.04 -13.71 24.65
N LYS A 438 30.37 -13.83 25.94
CA LYS A 438 30.77 -15.10 26.57
C LYS A 438 29.57 -16.03 26.82
N LYS A 439 28.37 -15.45 27.01
CA LYS A 439 27.13 -16.19 27.33
C LYS A 439 26.25 -16.44 26.10
N ASN A 440 26.25 -15.52 25.14
CA ASN A 440 25.40 -15.54 23.95
C ASN A 440 26.30 -15.76 22.73
N LEU A 441 26.73 -17.01 22.57
CA LEU A 441 27.64 -17.40 21.50
C LEU A 441 26.93 -17.30 20.15
N ILE A 442 27.66 -16.79 19.16
CA ILE A 442 27.27 -16.76 17.76
C ILE A 442 28.32 -17.53 16.95
N PRO A 443 27.97 -18.10 15.78
CA PRO A 443 28.86 -18.97 15.04
C PRO A 443 30.24 -18.34 14.77
N GLU A 444 31.28 -19.01 15.26
CA GLU A 444 32.66 -18.57 15.10
C GLU A 444 33.09 -18.62 13.62
N ASN A 445 34.02 -17.76 13.24
CA ASN A 445 34.60 -17.61 11.89
C ASN A 445 33.68 -17.01 10.82
N ILE A 446 32.36 -17.21 10.90
CA ILE A 446 31.41 -16.62 9.95
C ILE A 446 30.73 -15.35 10.48
N CYS A 447 30.83 -15.09 11.79
CA CYS A 447 30.37 -13.86 12.42
C CYS A 447 31.48 -13.24 13.28
N SER A 448 31.46 -11.92 13.42
CA SER A 448 32.20 -11.23 14.49
C SER A 448 31.60 -11.57 15.84
N PRO A 449 32.35 -11.49 16.95
CA PRO A 449 31.76 -11.41 18.27
C PRO A 449 30.79 -10.21 18.39
N TRP A 450 29.92 -10.24 19.40
CA TRP A 450 29.11 -9.07 19.74
C TRP A 450 30.00 -7.88 20.13
N PHE A 451 29.64 -6.69 19.65
CA PHE A 451 30.32 -5.43 19.88
C PHE A 451 29.35 -4.29 20.20
N LEU A 452 29.87 -3.19 20.76
CA LEU A 452 29.13 -1.95 20.93
C LEU A 452 29.15 -1.16 19.61
N PRO A 453 28.01 -0.77 19.04
CA PRO A 453 27.96 -0.12 17.73
C PRO A 453 28.59 1.27 17.77
N SER A 454 29.23 1.63 16.67
CA SER A 454 29.68 2.99 16.40
C SER A 454 28.51 3.94 16.14
N ILE A 455 28.77 5.24 16.14
CA ILE A 455 27.73 6.23 15.85
C ILE A 455 27.22 6.14 14.40
N GLY A 456 28.06 5.77 13.43
CA GLY A 456 27.63 5.59 12.04
C GLY A 456 26.65 4.43 11.90
N GLN A 457 26.88 3.32 12.62
CA GLN A 457 25.92 2.20 12.66
C GLN A 457 24.58 2.60 13.27
N TRP A 458 24.54 3.52 14.25
CA TRP A 458 23.29 4.10 14.74
C TRP A 458 22.64 5.08 13.75
N CYS A 459 23.43 5.84 13.00
CA CYS A 459 22.91 6.65 11.90
C CYS A 459 22.19 5.78 10.87
N ASP A 460 22.76 4.62 10.54
CA ASP A 460 22.13 3.67 9.61
C ASP A 460 20.84 3.05 10.17
N VAL A 461 20.67 2.92 11.50
CA VAL A 461 19.36 2.56 12.09
C VAL A 461 18.31 3.64 11.76
N LEU A 462 18.67 4.91 11.93
CA LEU A 462 17.77 6.02 11.64
C LEU A 462 17.45 6.09 10.13
N VAL A 463 18.44 5.92 9.27
CA VAL A 463 18.27 5.97 7.82
C VAL A 463 17.47 4.75 7.33
N ASN A 464 17.96 3.54 7.58
CA ASN A 464 17.48 2.34 6.91
C ASN A 464 16.19 1.77 7.52
N ILE A 465 15.98 1.96 8.83
CA ILE A 465 14.79 1.45 9.52
C ILE A 465 13.78 2.57 9.79
N CYS A 466 14.26 3.74 10.19
CA CYS A 466 13.38 4.85 10.56
C CYS A 466 13.07 5.79 9.39
N GLY A 467 13.82 5.72 8.29
CA GLY A 467 13.64 6.57 7.11
C GLY A 467 13.98 8.03 7.35
N ARG A 468 14.91 8.34 8.28
CA ARG A 468 15.37 9.69 8.59
C ARG A 468 16.90 9.75 8.62
N SER A 469 17.48 10.62 7.81
CA SER A 469 18.92 10.92 7.80
C SER A 469 19.25 11.98 8.85
N PRO A 470 20.07 11.69 9.87
CA PRO A 470 20.52 12.71 10.81
C PRO A 470 21.23 13.89 10.14
N LYS A 471 21.88 13.67 9.01
CA LYS A 471 22.61 14.72 8.28
C LYS A 471 21.70 15.60 7.46
N ASP A 472 20.71 15.00 6.81
CA ASP A 472 19.90 15.69 5.79
C ASP A 472 18.54 16.17 6.34
N ASP A 473 17.98 15.48 7.33
CA ASP A 473 16.63 15.76 7.85
C ASP A 473 16.61 16.54 9.16
N PHE A 474 17.64 16.42 10.01
CA PHE A 474 17.61 17.03 11.35
C PHE A 474 17.96 18.53 11.30
N GLN A 475 17.11 19.37 11.89
CA GLN A 475 17.23 20.83 11.76
C GLN A 475 17.49 21.56 13.08
N ASP A 476 17.30 20.91 14.23
CA ASP A 476 17.45 21.51 15.57
C ASP A 476 18.84 21.24 16.16
N ASN A 477 19.86 21.25 15.31
CA ASN A 477 21.23 20.86 15.65
C ASN A 477 21.83 21.77 16.73
N THR A 478 22.63 21.17 17.61
CA THR A 478 23.30 21.85 18.72
C THR A 478 24.81 21.93 18.50
N ASN A 479 25.53 22.59 19.40
CA ASN A 479 27.00 22.60 19.37
C ASN A 479 27.62 21.22 19.63
N VAL A 480 26.85 20.25 20.12
CA VAL A 480 27.34 18.92 20.52
C VAL A 480 26.73 17.77 19.72
N GLY A 481 25.83 18.03 18.75
CA GLY A 481 25.19 16.96 18.00
C GLY A 481 24.13 17.41 17.00
N TRP A 482 23.56 16.43 16.31
CA TRP A 482 22.45 16.62 15.37
C TRP A 482 21.14 16.14 16.01
N GLU A 483 20.12 16.98 15.98
CA GLU A 483 18.86 16.73 16.70
C GLU A 483 17.66 17.29 15.93
N ASP A 484 16.51 16.68 16.14
CA ASP A 484 15.23 17.16 15.61
C ASP A 484 14.12 16.99 16.63
N HIS A 485 13.24 17.98 16.76
CA HIS A 485 12.14 18.00 17.72
C HIS A 485 10.78 17.60 17.14
N ARG A 486 10.74 16.98 15.95
CA ARG A 486 9.52 16.56 15.25
C ARG A 486 9.49 15.08 14.86
N TYR A 487 10.64 14.40 14.88
CA TYR A 487 10.79 13.03 14.39
C TYR A 487 11.00 12.00 15.51
N GLY A 488 10.95 12.41 16.78
CA GLY A 488 11.10 11.50 17.93
C GLY A 488 10.14 10.33 17.89
N THR A 489 8.85 10.62 17.79
CA THR A 489 7.79 9.61 17.84
C THR A 489 7.82 8.75 16.59
N GLU A 490 7.92 9.38 15.41
CA GLU A 490 7.96 8.68 14.12
C GLU A 490 9.10 7.64 14.07
N THR A 491 10.33 8.06 14.39
CA THR A 491 11.50 7.19 14.29
C THR A 491 11.46 6.07 15.33
N ARG A 492 11.06 6.39 16.57
CA ARG A 492 10.90 5.42 17.64
C ARG A 492 9.84 4.36 17.30
N GLU A 493 8.68 4.78 16.77
CA GLU A 493 7.60 3.87 16.41
C GLU A 493 7.97 2.97 15.24
N LYS A 494 8.66 3.49 14.22
CA LYS A 494 9.14 2.67 13.09
C LYS A 494 10.11 1.59 13.54
N LEU A 495 11.09 1.94 14.38
CA LEU A 495 12.02 0.97 14.94
C LEU A 495 11.31 -0.08 15.81
N ASN A 496 10.41 0.35 16.69
CA ASN A 496 9.62 -0.58 17.51
C ASN A 496 8.70 -1.46 16.68
N ARG A 497 8.10 -0.95 15.60
CA ARG A 497 7.25 -1.75 14.71
C ARG A 497 8.04 -2.87 14.04
N GLN A 498 9.28 -2.60 13.64
CA GLN A 498 10.13 -3.64 13.06
C GLN A 498 10.53 -4.65 14.14
N LEU A 499 11.00 -4.21 15.32
CA LEU A 499 11.35 -5.11 16.43
C LEU A 499 10.15 -5.92 16.95
N ALA A 500 8.94 -5.37 16.90
CA ALA A 500 7.73 -6.04 17.32
C ALA A 500 7.45 -7.30 16.51
N LYS A 501 7.91 -7.39 15.25
CA LYS A 501 7.81 -8.60 14.42
C LYS A 501 8.52 -9.80 15.02
N VAL A 502 9.48 -9.54 15.93
CA VAL A 502 10.20 -10.56 16.69
C VAL A 502 9.99 -10.47 18.20
N GLY A 503 8.83 -9.93 18.62
CA GLY A 503 8.48 -9.85 20.04
C GLY A 503 9.39 -8.93 20.86
N SER A 504 10.16 -8.06 20.21
CA SER A 504 11.12 -7.17 20.83
C SER A 504 10.66 -5.70 20.77
N SER A 505 11.34 -4.84 21.53
CA SER A 505 11.24 -3.39 21.44
C SER A 505 12.56 -2.73 21.82
N ILE A 506 12.64 -1.41 21.68
CA ILE A 506 13.76 -0.62 22.25
C ILE A 506 13.60 -0.39 23.77
N GLY A 507 12.50 -0.87 24.36
CA GLY A 507 12.19 -0.72 25.78
C GLY A 507 11.32 0.49 26.11
N GLU A 508 10.86 0.52 27.36
CA GLU A 508 10.14 1.65 27.94
C GLU A 508 11.05 2.87 28.13
N LEU A 509 10.43 4.05 28.27
CA LEU A 509 11.17 5.28 28.52
C LEU A 509 11.65 5.32 29.98
N SER A 510 12.92 5.64 30.18
CA SER A 510 13.48 5.95 31.49
C SER A 510 13.63 7.47 31.63
N ASN A 511 12.90 8.07 32.58
CA ASN A 511 12.84 9.53 32.75
C ASN A 511 12.59 10.24 31.41
N TYR A 512 11.51 9.84 30.74
CA TYR A 512 11.06 10.36 29.44
C TYR A 512 12.00 10.10 28.26
N ARG A 513 13.00 9.23 28.41
CA ARG A 513 14.07 9.05 27.42
C ARG A 513 14.40 7.59 27.12
N ASN A 514 14.82 7.32 25.88
CA ASN A 514 15.64 6.14 25.54
C ASN A 514 17.01 6.66 25.09
N ILE A 515 18.07 6.30 25.81
CA ILE A 515 19.44 6.70 25.49
C ILE A 515 20.28 5.45 25.26
N PHE A 516 21.00 5.37 24.15
CA PHE A 516 21.90 4.25 23.88
C PHE A 516 23.35 4.70 23.72
N ARG A 517 24.26 3.89 24.26
CA ARG A 517 25.70 4.06 24.11
C ARG A 517 26.16 3.65 22.72
N CYS A 518 27.18 4.35 22.24
CA CYS A 518 27.95 4.02 21.05
C CYS A 518 29.41 3.77 21.46
N SER A 519 30.19 3.04 20.65
CA SER A 519 31.63 2.87 20.87
C SER A 519 32.47 4.09 20.49
N SER A 520 31.89 5.03 19.73
CA SER A 520 32.62 6.17 19.18
C SER A 520 32.91 7.28 20.20
N GLN A 521 34.14 7.79 20.17
CA GLN A 521 34.63 8.83 21.06
C GLN A 521 34.36 10.24 20.51
N TYR A 522 33.71 11.11 21.29
CA TYR A 522 33.39 12.49 20.89
C TYR A 522 34.53 13.45 21.29
N SER A 523 34.94 13.39 22.55
CA SER A 523 36.00 14.23 23.12
C SER A 523 36.71 13.50 24.27
N LYS A 524 37.58 14.22 24.99
CA LYS A 524 38.14 13.72 26.25
C LYS A 524 37.04 13.36 27.26
N MET A 525 36.02 14.19 27.36
CA MET A 525 34.97 14.08 28.38
C MET A 525 33.73 13.32 27.89
N GLU A 526 33.51 13.26 26.58
CA GLU A 526 32.24 12.81 26.00
C GLU A 526 32.42 11.62 25.05
N SER A 527 31.40 10.77 25.00
CA SER A 527 31.18 9.77 23.95
C SER A 527 29.97 10.13 23.12
N TRP A 528 29.84 9.56 21.93
CA TRP A 528 28.59 9.63 21.19
C TRP A 528 27.49 8.81 21.87
N ILE A 529 26.27 9.32 21.79
CA ILE A 529 25.02 8.63 22.14
C ILE A 529 23.97 8.88 21.06
N ILE A 530 22.97 8.00 20.99
CA ILE A 530 21.67 8.28 20.37
C ILE A 530 20.62 8.45 21.47
N ILE A 531 19.68 9.37 21.28
CA ILE A 531 18.63 9.69 22.24
C ILE A 531 17.28 9.89 21.56
N TRP A 532 16.24 9.31 22.16
CA TRP A 532 14.85 9.73 22.03
C TRP A 532 14.40 10.36 23.35
N HIS A 533 13.72 11.51 23.30
CA HIS A 533 13.33 12.27 24.49
C HIS A 533 11.95 12.91 24.30
N PHE A 534 11.01 12.63 25.20
CA PHE A 534 9.60 13.00 25.10
C PHE A 534 9.12 13.74 26.36
N GLU A 535 9.35 15.05 26.44
CA GLU A 535 9.06 15.82 27.65
C GLU A 535 8.50 17.21 27.33
N VAL A 536 7.62 17.73 28.19
CA VAL A 536 7.15 19.11 28.09
C VAL A 536 8.16 20.04 28.77
N MET A 537 8.88 20.81 27.97
CA MET A 537 9.88 21.77 28.42
C MET A 537 9.39 23.19 28.12
N THR A 538 9.25 24.04 29.15
CA THR A 538 8.97 25.48 28.99
C THR A 538 7.85 25.78 27.99
N ASN A 539 6.70 25.11 28.13
CA ASN A 539 5.50 25.20 27.28
C ASN A 539 5.59 24.58 25.87
N ASN A 540 6.68 23.91 25.50
CA ASN A 540 6.82 23.16 24.26
C ASN A 540 7.05 21.67 24.54
N PHE A 541 6.29 20.80 23.88
CA PHE A 541 6.55 19.37 23.90
C PHE A 541 7.76 19.06 23.00
N TRP A 542 8.78 18.43 23.58
CA TRP A 542 9.93 17.93 22.83
C TRP A 542 9.60 16.54 22.31
N ASP A 543 9.35 16.43 21.00
CA ASP A 543 9.27 15.15 20.30
C ASP A 543 10.62 14.81 19.68
N ARG A 544 11.62 14.58 20.53
CA ARG A 544 13.02 14.68 20.15
C ARG A 544 13.66 13.35 19.78
N VAL A 545 14.42 13.35 18.69
CA VAL A 545 15.45 12.37 18.35
C VAL A 545 16.78 13.09 18.12
N GLY A 546 17.90 12.49 18.52
CA GLY A 546 19.20 13.09 18.25
C GLY A 546 20.38 12.16 18.46
N ILE A 547 21.49 12.55 17.85
CA ILE A 547 22.81 11.95 18.07
C ILE A 547 23.75 13.05 18.56
N LYS A 548 24.43 12.82 19.70
CA LYS A 548 25.24 13.88 20.31
C LYS A 548 26.36 13.37 21.22
N GLY A 549 27.33 14.23 21.49
CA GLY A 549 28.30 14.07 22.57
C GLY A 549 27.61 14.13 23.94
N TYR A 550 27.98 13.20 24.82
CA TYR A 550 27.52 13.18 26.20
C TYR A 550 28.55 12.55 27.14
N ASP A 551 28.50 12.91 28.43
CA ASP A 551 29.44 12.48 29.46
C ASP A 551 29.69 10.95 29.45
N LYS A 552 30.98 10.58 29.42
CA LYS A 552 31.45 9.20 29.41
C LYS A 552 31.10 8.45 30.70
N GLU A 553 31.04 9.13 31.84
CA GLU A 553 30.84 8.49 33.15
C GLU A 553 29.37 8.19 33.46
N SER A 554 28.43 8.82 32.75
CA SER A 554 27.00 8.59 32.98
C SER A 554 26.64 7.12 32.74
N SER A 555 25.93 6.47 33.66
CA SER A 555 25.70 5.02 33.56
C SER A 555 24.24 4.61 33.72
N SER A 556 23.48 5.27 34.59
CA SER A 556 22.06 4.98 34.79
C SER A 556 21.22 5.46 33.60
N SER A 557 20.40 4.58 33.02
CA SER A 557 19.56 4.85 31.83
C SER A 557 20.33 5.05 30.52
N TYR A 558 21.61 4.64 30.46
CA TYR A 558 22.42 4.64 29.23
C TYR A 558 22.56 3.22 28.69
N HIS A 559 21.57 2.82 27.91
CA HIS A 559 21.36 1.46 27.46
C HIS A 559 22.48 0.96 26.52
N VAL A 560 22.79 -0.32 26.63
CA VAL A 560 23.72 -1.04 25.77
C VAL A 560 22.93 -1.96 24.84
N ARG A 561 23.02 -1.71 23.54
CA ARG A 561 22.43 -2.56 22.50
C ARG A 561 23.56 -3.20 21.69
N PRO A 562 23.76 -4.52 21.76
CA PRO A 562 24.88 -5.18 21.08
C PRO A 562 24.61 -5.32 19.58
N PHE A 563 25.68 -5.34 18.81
CA PHE A 563 25.67 -5.62 17.37
C PHE A 563 26.66 -6.74 17.04
N PHE A 564 26.48 -7.42 15.91
CA PHE A 564 27.51 -8.26 15.30
C PHE A 564 27.56 -8.03 13.79
N ALA A 565 28.62 -8.49 13.15
CA ALA A 565 28.79 -8.48 11.70
C ALA A 565 28.95 -9.90 11.18
N PHE A 566 28.55 -10.16 9.95
CA PHE A 566 28.83 -11.41 9.23
C PHE A 566 29.11 -11.15 7.77
#